data_AF-A0A820TH74-F1
#
_entry.id   AF-A0A820TH74-F1
#
_cell.length_a   1.000
_cell.length_b   1.000
_cell.length_c   1.000
_cell.angle_alpha   90.00
_cell.angle_beta   90.00
_cell.angle_gamma   90.00
#
_symmetry.space_group_name_H-M   'P 1'
#
loop_
_entity.id
_entity.type
_entity.pdbx_description
1 polymer ?
#
loop_
_entity_poly.entity_id
_entity_poly.type
_entity_poly.pdbx_seq_one_letter_code
_entity_poly.pdbx_strand_id
1 'polypeptide(L)'
;QYYKGAALLWFLEHNIVCSEKDFNQFLRSYVTKFSYRILNTDDFIQYFESYFPNVAIVDWNSWLYTPGKPPITFDFSTKLKQQCHQLANEPSSISSDHMKVLSANQITYLLYLLNQQP
;
A
#
# COMPACT_ATOMS: atom_id res chain seq x y z
N GLN A 1 6.74 -9.40 2.00
CA GLN A 1 7.88 -8.47 1.79
C GLN A 1 7.49 -7.28 0.89
N TYR A 2 6.84 -7.49 -0.27
CA TYR A 2 6.33 -6.40 -1.14
C TYR A 2 5.48 -5.34 -0.42
N TYR A 3 4.56 -5.77 0.46
CA TYR A 3 3.68 -4.87 1.20
C TYR A 3 4.42 -3.83 2.04
N LYS A 4 5.54 -4.20 2.68
CA LYS A 4 6.31 -3.29 3.56
C LYS A 4 6.98 -2.16 2.75
N GLY A 5 7.46 -2.47 1.55
CA GLY A 5 8.04 -1.48 0.64
C GLY A 5 6.99 -0.50 0.11
N ALA A 6 5.84 -1.01 -0.34
CA ALA A 6 4.73 -0.16 -0.77
C ALA A 6 4.21 0.74 0.37
N ALA A 7 4.09 0.17 1.57
CA ALA A 7 3.77 0.91 2.79
C ALA A 7 4.76 2.04 3.08
N LEU A 8 6.07 1.77 2.99
CA LEU A 8 7.10 2.79 3.18
C LEU A 8 6.92 3.96 2.19
N LEU A 9 6.75 3.68 0.90
CA LEU A 9 6.57 4.73 -0.12
C LEU A 9 5.32 5.57 0.14
N TRP A 10 4.21 4.93 0.51
CA TRP A 10 2.99 5.65 0.89
C TRP A 10 3.21 6.54 2.11
N PHE A 11 3.94 6.05 3.12
CA PHE A 11 4.28 6.85 4.31
C PHE A 11 5.14 8.07 3.95
N LEU A 12 6.14 7.90 3.09
CA LEU A 12 6.96 9.01 2.63
C LEU A 12 6.12 10.06 1.91
N GLU A 13 5.20 9.63 1.05
CA GLU A 13 4.30 10.53 0.33
C GLU A 13 3.34 11.29 1.26
N HIS A 14 2.63 10.58 2.14
CA HIS A 14 1.49 11.13 2.89
C HIS A 14 1.91 11.79 4.21
N ASN A 15 2.96 11.31 4.86
CA ASN A 15 3.35 11.76 6.20
C ASN A 15 4.64 12.59 6.22
N ILE A 16 5.53 12.42 5.24
CA ILE A 16 6.83 13.11 5.21
C ILE A 16 6.81 14.27 4.21
N VAL A 17 6.44 13.98 2.96
CA VAL A 17 6.37 14.98 1.89
C VAL A 17 5.03 15.72 1.90
N CYS A 18 3.96 15.04 2.32
CA CYS A 18 2.59 15.58 2.39
C CYS A 18 2.09 16.15 1.04
N SER A 19 2.62 15.65 -0.09
CA SER A 19 2.32 16.15 -1.43
C SER A 19 2.57 15.07 -2.50
N GLU A 20 1.49 14.57 -3.11
CA GLU A 20 1.55 13.59 -4.21
C GLU A 20 2.34 14.15 -5.39
N LYS A 21 2.15 15.43 -5.72
CA LYS A 21 2.80 16.06 -6.87
C LYS A 21 4.32 16.09 -6.70
N ASP A 22 4.80 16.51 -5.54
CA ASP A 22 6.23 16.65 -5.28
C ASP A 22 6.89 15.27 -5.14
N PHE A 23 6.19 14.32 -4.52
CA PHE A 23 6.67 12.94 -4.42
C PHE A 23 6.73 12.26 -5.80
N ASN A 24 5.74 12.46 -6.67
CA ASN A 24 5.79 11.97 -8.05
C ASN A 24 6.93 12.59 -8.86
N GLN A 25 7.23 13.87 -8.64
CA GLN A 25 8.37 14.53 -9.28
C GLN A 25 9.71 13.94 -8.80
N PHE A 26 9.83 13.66 -7.50
CA PHE A 26 10.95 12.92 -6.93
C PHE A 26 11.10 11.53 -7.58
N LEU A 27 10.04 10.74 -7.65
CA LEU A 27 10.09 9.38 -8.24
C LEU A 27 10.58 9.41 -9.70
N ARG A 28 10.08 10.37 -10.49
CA ARG A 28 10.57 10.56 -11.87
C ARG A 28 12.05 10.91 -11.89
N SER A 29 12.47 11.85 -11.04
CA SER A 29 13.87 12.28 -10.95
C SER A 29 14.79 11.14 -10.51
N TYR A 30 14.36 10.32 -9.54
CA TYR A 30 15.06 9.13 -9.06
C TYR A 30 15.29 8.11 -10.18
N VAL A 31 14.23 7.73 -10.90
CA VAL A 31 14.31 6.75 -12.00
C VAL A 31 15.21 7.27 -13.13
N THR A 32 15.11 8.55 -13.48
CA THR A 32 15.96 9.14 -14.51
C THR A 32 17.43 9.18 -14.08
N LYS A 33 17.72 9.66 -12.86
CA LYS A 33 19.08 9.81 -12.32
C LYS A 33 19.83 8.48 -12.24
N PHE A 34 19.14 7.43 -11.84
CA PHE A 34 19.73 6.11 -11.63
C PHE A 34 19.40 5.10 -12.73
N SER A 35 18.94 5.58 -13.88
CA SER A 35 18.73 4.72 -15.05
C SER A 35 19.99 3.96 -15.42
N TYR A 36 19.83 2.65 -15.70
CA TYR A 36 20.92 1.74 -16.06
C TYR A 36 22.02 1.55 -14.99
N ARG A 37 21.70 1.80 -13.70
CA ARG A 37 22.62 1.61 -12.58
C ARG A 37 22.10 0.59 -11.59
N ILE A 38 23.01 -0.04 -10.85
CA ILE A 38 22.71 -0.86 -9.67
C ILE A 38 22.76 0.07 -8.45
N LEU A 39 21.79 -0.04 -7.56
CA LEU A 39 21.67 0.77 -6.36
C LEU A 39 21.59 -0.11 -5.12
N ASN A 40 22.04 0.46 -4.01
CA ASN A 40 21.78 -0.06 -2.68
C ASN A 40 20.70 0.79 -1.98
N THR A 41 20.34 0.40 -0.76
CA THR A 41 19.32 1.12 0.03
C THR A 41 19.81 2.51 0.49
N ASP A 42 21.11 2.66 0.74
CA ASP A 42 21.71 3.92 1.20
C ASP A 42 21.65 4.99 0.09
N ASP A 43 21.84 4.60 -1.17
CA ASP A 43 21.72 5.49 -2.34
C ASP A 43 20.32 6.11 -2.43
N PHE A 44 19.29 5.33 -2.12
CA PHE A 44 17.90 5.81 -2.06
C PHE A 44 17.70 6.80 -0.91
N ILE A 45 18.16 6.44 0.30
CA ILE A 45 18.01 7.27 1.50
C ILE A 45 18.69 8.63 1.29
N GLN A 46 19.96 8.62 0.87
CA GLN A 46 20.72 9.84 0.61
C GLN A 46 20.08 10.70 -0.48
N TYR A 47 19.56 10.07 -1.53
CA TYR A 47 18.91 10.82 -2.59
C TYR A 47 17.58 11.42 -2.12
N PHE A 48 16.79 10.70 -1.32
CA PHE A 48 15.57 11.22 -0.74
C PHE A 48 15.82 12.42 0.18
N GLU A 49 16.77 12.29 1.11
CA GLU A 49 17.12 13.37 2.06
C GLU A 49 17.69 14.61 1.36
N SER A 50 18.49 14.41 0.29
CA SER A 50 19.00 15.53 -0.50
C SER A 50 17.92 16.20 -1.37
N TYR A 51 16.92 15.45 -1.83
CA TYR A 51 15.80 16.00 -2.61
C TYR A 51 14.82 16.76 -1.73
N PHE A 52 14.63 16.32 -0.49
CA PHE A 52 13.72 16.90 0.48
C PHE A 52 14.45 17.33 1.76
N PRO A 53 15.24 18.42 1.74
CA PRO A 53 16.04 18.83 2.90
C PRO A 53 15.21 19.38 4.08
N ASN A 54 13.95 19.76 3.84
CA ASN A 54 13.10 20.45 4.82
C ASN A 54 11.99 19.56 5.41
N VAL A 55 11.98 18.25 5.13
CA VAL A 55 10.96 17.35 5.67
C VAL A 55 11.37 16.79 7.03
N ALA A 56 10.40 16.21 7.74
CA ALA A 56 10.67 15.54 9.01
C ALA A 56 11.64 14.36 8.83
N ILE A 57 12.47 14.12 9.85
CA ILE A 57 13.42 13.01 9.86
C ILE A 57 12.66 11.68 9.83
N VAL A 58 13.03 10.81 8.90
CA VAL A 58 12.46 9.48 8.75
C VAL A 58 13.28 8.47 9.57
N ASP A 59 12.61 7.63 10.35
CA ASP A 59 13.26 6.51 11.03
C ASP A 59 13.45 5.32 10.07
N TRP A 60 14.50 5.41 9.25
CA TRP A 60 14.85 4.39 8.27
C TRP A 60 15.12 3.02 8.89
N ASN A 61 15.68 2.98 10.10
CA ASN A 61 16.02 1.71 10.76
C ASN A 61 14.78 0.90 11.13
N SER A 62 13.76 1.57 11.67
CA SER A 62 12.46 0.93 11.93
C SER A 62 11.80 0.41 10.66
N TRP A 63 11.88 1.16 9.56
CA TRP A 63 11.26 0.77 8.30
C TRP A 63 12.01 -0.34 7.54
N LEU A 64 13.34 -0.35 7.56
CA LEU A 64 14.14 -1.25 6.72
C LEU A 64 14.60 -2.51 7.46
N TYR A 65 15.04 -2.39 8.71
CA TYR A 65 15.72 -3.48 9.42
C TYR A 65 14.89 -4.14 10.51
N THR A 66 13.82 -3.50 10.97
CA THR A 66 12.95 -4.12 11.99
C THR A 66 12.06 -5.21 11.37
N PRO A 67 12.09 -6.46 11.87
CA PRO A 67 11.20 -7.51 11.41
C PRO A 67 9.76 -7.31 11.89
N GLY A 68 8.78 -7.75 11.10
CA GLY A 68 7.36 -7.70 11.47
C GLY A 68 6.51 -6.74 10.63
N LYS A 69 5.40 -6.27 11.21
CA LYS A 69 4.44 -5.38 10.54
C LYS A 69 5.04 -3.97 10.39
N PRO A 70 4.66 -3.22 9.33
CA PRO A 70 5.00 -1.80 9.25
C PRO A 70 4.57 -1.07 10.53
N PRO A 71 5.34 -0.08 11.01
CA PRO A 71 5.03 0.67 12.23
C PRO A 71 3.72 1.47 12.12
N ILE A 72 3.18 1.60 10.91
CA ILE A 72 1.91 2.28 10.64
C ILE A 72 0.92 1.27 10.09
N THR A 73 -0.26 1.22 10.71
CA THR A 73 -1.44 0.56 10.15
C THR A 73 -2.06 1.46 9.10
N PHE A 74 -1.90 1.07 7.84
CA PHE A 74 -2.64 1.63 6.73
C PHE A 74 -4.07 1.13 6.82
N ASP A 75 -5.02 2.05 6.87
CA ASP A 75 -6.41 1.70 6.69
C ASP A 75 -6.71 1.53 5.20
N PHE A 76 -6.39 0.35 4.67
CA PHE A 76 -6.85 -0.07 3.34
C PHE A 76 -8.29 -0.60 3.38
N SER A 77 -9.08 -0.31 4.43
CA SER A 77 -10.48 -0.71 4.46
C SER A 77 -11.24 0.02 3.36
N THR A 78 -11.43 -0.72 2.29
CA THR A 78 -12.19 -0.25 1.15
C THR A 78 -13.66 -0.55 1.38
N LYS A 79 -14.50 0.38 0.94
CA LYS A 79 -15.95 0.21 0.69
C LYS A 79 -16.27 -1.15 0.03
N LEU A 80 -15.34 -1.64 -0.80
CA LEU A 80 -15.39 -2.94 -1.48
C LEU A 80 -15.40 -4.15 -0.54
N LYS A 81 -14.62 -4.12 0.55
CA LYS A 81 -14.64 -5.18 1.58
C LYS A 81 -15.93 -5.14 2.37
N GLN A 82 -16.42 -3.94 2.71
CA GLN A 82 -17.69 -3.76 3.41
C GLN A 82 -18.86 -4.34 2.60
N GLN A 83 -18.88 -4.12 1.27
CA GLN A 83 -19.87 -4.75 0.38
C GLN A 83 -19.82 -6.28 0.42
N CYS A 84 -18.62 -6.88 0.43
CA CYS A 84 -18.48 -8.34 0.52
C CYS A 84 -18.96 -8.87 1.88
N HIS A 85 -18.66 -8.16 2.98
CA HIS A 85 -19.15 -8.53 4.32
C HIS A 85 -20.68 -8.39 4.44
N GLN A 86 -21.27 -7.36 3.82
CA GLN A 86 -22.73 -7.21 3.76
C GLN A 86 -23.38 -8.37 3.01
N LEU A 87 -22.87 -8.70 1.83
CA LEU A 87 -23.37 -9.82 1.03
C LEU A 87 -23.17 -11.19 1.70
N ALA A 88 -22.08 -11.39 2.43
CA ALA A 88 -21.83 -12.63 3.17
C ALA A 88 -22.77 -12.81 4.37
N ASN A 89 -23.30 -11.72 4.93
CA ASN A 89 -24.21 -11.74 6.08
C ASN A 89 -25.69 -11.64 5.67
N GLU A 90 -25.99 -11.44 4.38
CA GLU A 90 -27.37 -11.49 3.89
C GLU A 90 -27.85 -12.96 3.82
N PRO A 91 -28.99 -13.30 4.45
CA PRO A 91 -29.51 -14.67 4.50
C PRO A 91 -30.21 -15.11 3.20
N SER A 92 -30.29 -14.25 2.18
CA SER A 92 -30.83 -14.59 0.87
C SER A 92 -29.78 -15.30 0.02
N SER A 93 -30.17 -16.33 -0.73
CA SER A 93 -29.27 -17.02 -1.67
C SER A 93 -28.60 -16.01 -2.59
N ILE A 94 -27.26 -15.90 -2.49
CA ILE A 94 -26.44 -15.04 -3.34
C ILE A 94 -26.78 -15.35 -4.80
N SER A 95 -27.47 -14.42 -5.47
CA SER A 95 -27.95 -14.60 -6.84
C SER A 95 -26.81 -14.43 -7.86
N SER A 96 -26.95 -15.04 -9.03
CA SER A 96 -25.98 -14.91 -10.14
C SER A 96 -25.77 -13.46 -10.56
N ASP A 97 -26.75 -12.58 -10.31
CA ASP A 97 -26.67 -11.17 -10.68
C ASP A 97 -25.78 -10.36 -9.73
N HIS A 98 -25.67 -10.74 -8.46
CA HIS A 98 -24.70 -10.15 -7.53
C HIS A 98 -23.27 -10.52 -7.93
N MET A 99 -23.07 -11.73 -8.46
CA MET A 99 -21.75 -12.22 -8.89
C MET A 99 -21.23 -11.55 -10.18
N LYS A 100 -22.12 -11.01 -11.02
CA LYS A 100 -21.73 -10.28 -12.25
C LYS A 100 -21.20 -8.86 -11.99
N VAL A 101 -21.56 -8.28 -10.84
CA VAL A 101 -21.15 -6.92 -10.45
C VAL A 101 -19.79 -6.92 -9.73
N LEU A 102 -19.42 -8.05 -9.12
CA LEU A 102 -18.18 -8.18 -8.36
C LEU A 102 -16.98 -8.47 -9.27
N SER A 103 -15.83 -7.88 -8.95
CA SER A 103 -14.56 -8.23 -9.59
C SER A 103 -14.06 -9.60 -9.11
N ALA A 104 -13.15 -10.23 -9.88
CA ALA A 104 -12.57 -11.53 -9.55
C ALA A 104 -12.01 -11.60 -8.12
N ASN A 105 -11.30 -10.56 -7.68
CA ASN A 105 -10.73 -10.48 -6.33
C ASN A 105 -11.82 -10.40 -5.24
N GLN A 106 -12.93 -9.71 -5.51
CA GLN A 106 -14.05 -9.63 -4.58
C GLN A 106 -14.80 -10.96 -4.48
N ILE A 107 -14.94 -11.68 -5.59
CA ILE A 107 -15.52 -13.03 -5.59
C ILE A 107 -14.65 -13.98 -4.76
N THR A 108 -13.33 -13.99 -4.98
CA THR A 108 -12.42 -14.83 -4.18
C THR A 108 -12.48 -14.49 -2.70
N TYR A 109 -12.55 -13.19 -2.34
CA TYR A 109 -12.68 -12.75 -0.96
C TYR A 109 -14.04 -13.12 -0.35
N LEU A 110 -15.14 -12.98 -1.09
CA LEU A 110 -16.47 -13.38 -0.67
C LEU A 110 -16.54 -14.89 -0.41
N LEU A 111 -16.00 -15.70 -1.32
CA LEU A 111 -15.93 -17.17 -1.15
C LEU A 111 -15.10 -17.55 0.07
N TYR A 112 -14.00 -16.84 0.33
CA TYR A 112 -13.23 -17.01 1.56
C TYR A 112 -14.08 -16.73 2.79
N LEU A 113 -14.85 -15.63 2.82
CA LEU A 113 -15.72 -15.28 3.95
C LEU A 113 -16.82 -16.33 4.20
N LEU A 114 -17.44 -16.83 3.15
CA LEU A 114 -18.49 -17.86 3.25
C LEU A 114 -17.95 -19.19 3.78
N ASN A 115 -16.73 -19.57 3.40
CA ASN A 115 -16.08 -20.80 3.88
C ASN A 115 -15.60 -20.71 5.35
N GLN A 116 -15.58 -19.51 5.93
CA GLN A 116 -15.23 -19.29 7.33
C GLN A 116 -16.46 -19.23 8.25
N GLN A 117 -17.69 -19.25 7.70
CA GLN A 117 -18.90 -19.36 8.50
C GLN A 117 -19.14 -20.84 8.88
N PRO A 118 -19.53 -21.11 10.14
CA PRO A 118 -19.70 -22.48 10.65
C PRO A 118 -20.85 -23.24 9.98
#